data_AF-A0A0R3JZN2-F1
#
_entry.id   AF-A0A0R3JZN2-F1
#
_cell.length_a   1.000
_cell.length_b   1.000
_cell.length_c   1.000
_cell.angle_alpha   90.00
_cell.angle_beta   90.00
_cell.angle_gamma   90.00
#
_symmetry.space_group_name_H-M   'P 1'
#
loop_
_entity.id
_entity.type
_entity.pdbx_description
1 polymer ?
#
loop_
_entity_poly.entity_id
_entity_poly.type
_entity_poly.pdbx_seq_one_letter_code
_entity_poly.pdbx_strand_id
1 'polypeptide(L)' 'MLENMDDFRCPKCNKLLFKYRLKGSLAVEVKCTRCSVIATLIIKKEG' A
#
# COMPACT_ATOMS: atom_id res chain seq x y z
N MET A 1 18.22 9.49 -6.33
CA MET A 1 17.47 8.26 -6.02
C MET A 1 16.24 8.65 -5.20
N LEU A 2 15.06 8.06 -5.44
CA LEU A 2 13.89 8.25 -4.58
C LEU A 2 14.01 7.32 -3.37
N GLU A 3 14.75 7.77 -2.36
CA GLU A 3 14.99 7.02 -1.12
C GLU A 3 13.79 7.14 -0.17
N ASN A 4 13.43 6.07 0.56
CA ASN A 4 12.32 6.00 1.52
C ASN A 4 10.90 6.03 0.92
N MET A 5 10.54 4.99 0.16
CA MET A 5 9.14 4.68 -0.18
C MET A 5 8.67 3.48 0.64
N ASP A 6 7.49 3.56 1.23
CA ASP A 6 6.84 2.45 1.91
C ASP A 6 6.30 1.45 0.88
N ASP A 7 6.44 0.16 1.15
CA ASP A 7 5.83 -0.89 0.35
C ASP A 7 4.47 -1.32 0.89
N PHE A 8 3.46 -1.35 0.02
CA PHE A 8 2.19 -1.99 0.31
C PHE A 8 2.12 -3.32 -0.40
N ARG A 9 2.01 -4.39 0.39
CA ARG A 9 1.96 -5.76 -0.09
C ARG A 9 0.62 -6.40 0.20
N CYS A 10 0.25 -7.34 -0.66
CA CYS A 10 -0.92 -8.17 -0.46
C CYS A 10 -0.76 -9.04 0.80
N PRO A 11 -1.70 -9.01 1.74
CA PRO A 11 -1.59 -9.77 3.00
C PRO A 11 -1.64 -11.29 2.80
N LYS A 12 -2.17 -11.77 1.66
CA LYS A 12 -2.35 -13.21 1.39
C LYS A 12 -1.18 -13.85 0.63
N CYS A 13 -0.64 -13.16 -0.38
CA CYS A 13 0.40 -13.72 -1.25
C CYS A 13 1.72 -12.96 -1.22
N ASN A 14 1.83 -11.95 -0.34
CA ASN A 14 3.00 -11.08 -0.18
C ASN A 14 3.47 -10.37 -1.48
N LYS A 15 2.63 -10.36 -2.52
CA LYS A 15 2.89 -9.64 -3.77
C LYS A 15 2.91 -8.15 -3.46
N LEU A 16 3.95 -7.45 -3.93
CA LEU A 16 3.96 -6.00 -3.95
C LEU A 16 2.80 -5.47 -4.81
N LEU A 17 1.95 -4.63 -4.22
CA LEU A 17 0.83 -4.01 -4.90
C LEU A 17 1.25 -2.65 -5.44
N PHE A 18 1.85 -1.82 -4.59
CA PHE A 18 2.46 -0.54 -4.98
C PHE A 18 3.44 -0.07 -3.90
N LYS A 19 4.24 0.95 -4.25
CA LYS A 19 5.06 1.70 -3.31
C LYS A 19 4.52 3.11 -3.21
N TYR A 20 4.55 3.71 -2.03
CA TYR A 20 4.04 5.06 -1.83
C TYR A 20 4.98 5.87 -0.94
N ARG A 21 4.88 7.19 -1.07
CA ARG A 21 5.47 8.15 -0.13
C ARG A 21 4.40 9.16 0.16
N LEU A 22 3.99 9.23 1.41
CA LEU A 22 2.85 10.05 1.80
C LEU A 22 3.28 11.25 2.62
N LYS A 23 2.78 12.43 2.26
CA LYS A 23 2.72 13.62 3.11
C LYS A 23 1.24 13.90 3.39
N GLY A 24 0.73 13.48 4.56
CA GLY A 24 -0.68 13.56 4.94
C GLY A 24 -1.34 12.19 5.14
N SER A 25 -2.59 12.03 4.69
CA SER A 25 -3.39 10.80 4.86
C SER A 25 -3.69 10.06 3.55
N LEU A 26 -3.73 8.73 3.59
CA LEU A 26 -4.02 7.82 2.48
C LEU A 26 -5.10 6.84 2.91
N ALA A 27 -6.14 6.68 2.09
CA ALA A 27 -7.07 5.57 2.19
C ALA A 27 -7.17 4.96 0.80
N VAL A 28 -6.77 3.69 0.66
CA VAL A 28 -6.79 2.98 -0.62
C VAL A 28 -7.24 1.55 -0.42
N GLU A 29 -8.06 1.09 -1.35
CA GLU A 29 -8.48 -0.30 -1.46
C GLU A 29 -8.04 -0.83 -2.82
N VAL A 30 -7.34 -1.96 -2.82
CA VAL A 30 -6.81 -2.56 -4.05
C VAL A 30 -7.05 -4.06 -4.05
N LYS A 31 -7.60 -4.55 -5.16
CA LYS A 31 -7.75 -5.98 -5.41
C LYS A 31 -6.40 -6.55 -5.86
N CYS A 32 -5.90 -7.55 -5.15
CA CYS A 32 -4.71 -8.27 -5.56
C CYS A 32 -4.98 -9.11 -6.81
N THR A 33 -4.26 -8.83 -7.89
CA THR A 33 -4.40 -9.56 -9.17
C THR A 33 -3.95 -11.02 -9.13
N ARG A 34 -3.20 -11.46 -8.11
CA ARG A 34 -2.75 -12.85 -7.99
C ARG A 34 -3.70 -13.76 -7.21
N CYS A 35 -4.34 -13.24 -6.17
CA CYS A 35 -5.13 -14.06 -5.24
C CYS A 35 -6.56 -13.54 -5.02
N SER A 36 -6.93 -12.49 -5.76
CA SER A 36 -8.24 -11.83 -5.73
C SER A 36 -8.67 -11.27 -4.37
N VAL A 37 -7.80 -11.30 -3.35
CA VAL A 37 -8.07 -10.69 -2.05
C VAL A 37 -8.09 -9.17 -2.19
N ILE A 38 -9.01 -8.53 -1.48
CA ILE A 38 -9.09 -7.08 -1.37
C ILE A 38 -8.20 -6.67 -0.21
N ALA A 39 -7.23 -5.81 -0.47
CA ALA A 39 -6.30 -5.28 0.51
C ALA A 39 -6.58 -3.79 0.72
N THR A 40 -6.84 -3.41 1.96
CA THR A 40 -7.18 -2.05 2.34
C THR A 40 -6.06 -1.45 3.18
N LEU A 41 -5.64 -0.23 2.85
CA LEU A 41 -4.60 0.52 3.54
C LEU A 41 -5.15 1.89 3.94
N ILE A 42 -5.11 2.17 5.24
CA ILE A 42 -5.52 3.46 5.80
C ILE A 42 -4.35 3.98 6.64
N ILE A 43 -3.78 5.10 6.22
CA ILE A 43 -2.65 5.76 6.88
C ILE A 43 -3.06 7.19 7.17
N LYS A 44 -2.88 7.59 8.43
CA LYS A 44 -3.00 8.97 8.86
C LYS A 44 -1.62 9.39 9.33
N LYS A 45 -0.88 10.15 8.52
CA LYS A 45 0.40 10.74 8.91
C LYS A 45 0.11 12.19 9.26
N GLU A 46 -0.03 12.47 10.56
CA GLU A 46 0.02 13.84 11.07
C GLU A 46 1.43 14.36 10.81
N GLY A 47 1.52 15.45 10.06
CA GLY A 47 2.78 16.05 9.59
C GLY A 47 3.53 16.78 10.69
#